data_AF-A0A2H3NK58-F1
#
_entry.id   AF-A0A2H3NK58-F1
#
_cell.length_a   1.000
_cell.length_b   1.000
_cell.length_c   1.000
_cell.angle_alpha   90.00
_cell.angle_beta   90.00
_cell.angle_gamma   90.00
#
_symmetry.space_group_name_H-M   'P 1'
#
loop_
_entity.id
_entity.type
_entity.pdbx_description
1 polymer ?
#
loop_
_entity_poly.entity_id
_entity_poly.type
_entity_poly.pdbx_seq_one_letter_code
_entity_poly.pdbx_strand_id
1 'polypeptide(L)'
;MIRSTRSLIAFALLITIATGCDFLGGNSSDKDPVDAYIGFIGEGITPTAPLVAPDTAQAGQAFDVTVTTFGFSSCVQAVREEVERAPMRTTITPYDGGNGHQTACTWVIAEMPRTISVTFREPGMGTIAVNGRDRLWTNNLDKLVTLTHTVIVE
;
A
#
# COMPACT_ATOMS: atom_id res chain seq x y z
N MET A 1 -33.61 50.61 45.71
CA MET A 1 -33.28 50.50 44.27
C MET A 1 -31.76 50.64 44.10
N ILE A 2 -31.11 49.54 43.70
CA ILE A 2 -29.90 49.37 42.86
C ILE A 2 -28.59 50.09 43.28
N ARG A 3 -27.66 49.29 43.83
CA ARG A 3 -26.20 49.53 43.92
C ARG A 3 -25.57 49.41 42.52
N SER A 4 -24.73 50.38 42.14
CA SER A 4 -23.94 50.33 40.89
C SER A 4 -22.44 50.24 41.23
N THR A 5 -21.90 49.04 41.28
CA THR A 5 -20.47 48.73 41.30
C THR A 5 -19.91 48.73 39.88
N ARG A 6 -18.98 49.64 39.57
CA ARG A 6 -18.21 49.64 38.32
C ARG A 6 -17.01 48.70 38.48
N SER A 7 -17.11 47.51 37.89
CA SER A 7 -16.02 46.55 37.77
C SER A 7 -15.38 46.72 36.39
N LEU A 8 -14.12 47.15 36.35
CA LEU A 8 -13.31 47.23 35.14
C LEU A 8 -12.75 45.83 34.86
N ILE A 9 -13.37 45.11 33.92
CA ILE A 9 -12.91 43.80 33.46
C ILE A 9 -11.85 44.05 32.37
N ALA A 10 -10.60 43.70 32.68
CA ALA A 10 -9.51 43.66 31.73
C ALA A 10 -9.72 42.51 30.75
N PHE A 11 -9.88 42.82 29.46
CA PHE A 11 -9.94 41.86 28.37
C PHE A 11 -8.52 41.34 28.08
N ALA A 12 -8.20 40.14 28.55
CA ALA A 12 -7.01 39.40 28.12
C ALA A 12 -7.34 38.63 26.84
N LEU A 13 -6.76 39.08 25.72
CA LEU A 13 -6.83 38.43 24.42
C LEU A 13 -5.82 37.27 24.40
N LEU A 14 -6.31 36.03 24.49
CA LEU A 14 -5.53 34.80 24.36
C LEU A 14 -5.72 34.23 22.96
N ILE A 15 -4.72 34.40 22.10
CA ILE A 15 -4.65 33.75 20.77
C ILE A 15 -3.92 32.43 20.97
N THR A 16 -4.64 31.31 21.02
CA THR A 16 -4.05 29.97 20.96
C THR A 16 -4.11 29.47 19.51
N ILE A 17 -2.95 29.52 18.84
CA ILE A 17 -2.73 28.87 17.55
C ILE A 17 -2.50 27.39 17.81
N ALA A 18 -3.54 26.58 17.65
CA ALA A 18 -3.43 25.12 17.63
C ALA A 18 -3.46 24.65 16.17
N THR A 19 -2.29 24.66 15.52
CA THR A 19 -2.09 24.01 14.22
C THR A 19 -0.85 23.12 14.31
N GLY A 20 -1.11 21.83 14.56
CA GLY A 20 -0.18 20.73 14.36
C GLY A 20 -0.99 19.54 13.88
N CYS A 21 -0.84 19.20 12.61
CA CYS A 21 -1.59 18.14 11.94
C CYS A 21 -1.17 16.75 12.42
N ASP A 22 -2.00 16.11 13.24
CA ASP A 22 -1.99 14.65 13.42
C ASP A 22 -3.13 14.05 12.59
N PHE A 23 -3.06 14.22 11.26
CA PHE A 23 -3.95 13.55 10.32
C PHE A 23 -3.45 12.10 10.15
N LEU A 24 -4.03 11.23 10.96
CA LEU A 24 -3.90 9.77 10.96
C LEU A 24 -3.96 9.19 9.53
N GLY A 25 -2.89 8.52 9.10
CA GLY A 25 -2.91 7.78 7.83
C GLY A 25 -1.55 7.40 7.25
N GLY A 26 -0.71 6.71 8.02
CA GLY A 26 0.56 6.19 7.50
C GLY A 26 1.18 5.18 8.47
N ASN A 27 0.57 4.00 8.62
CA ASN A 27 1.26 2.88 9.25
C ASN A 27 2.31 2.34 8.26
N SER A 28 3.42 3.06 8.06
CA SER A 28 4.62 2.42 7.56
C SER A 28 5.17 1.57 8.71
N SER A 29 5.01 0.25 8.60
CA SER A 29 5.76 -0.67 9.46
C SER A 29 7.25 -0.51 9.13
N ASP A 30 7.95 0.36 9.85
CA ASP A 30 9.41 0.37 9.91
C ASP A 30 9.86 -0.91 10.59
N LYS A 31 10.04 -1.96 9.78
CA LYS A 31 10.93 -3.07 10.10
C LYS A 31 12.31 -2.68 9.56
N ASP A 32 13.37 -2.91 10.33
CA ASP A 32 14.78 -2.71 9.97
C ASP A 32 15.07 -3.06 8.49
N PRO A 33 16.02 -2.37 7.82
CA PRO A 33 16.25 -2.52 6.38
C PRO A 33 16.86 -3.89 6.07
N VAL A 34 15.99 -4.88 5.92
CA VAL A 34 16.16 -5.90 4.90
C VAL A 34 16.28 -5.13 3.59
N ASP A 35 17.33 -5.35 2.80
CA ASP A 35 17.50 -4.71 1.48
C ASP A 35 16.24 -4.93 0.65
N ALA A 36 15.35 -3.95 0.67
CA ALA A 36 14.01 -4.07 0.13
C ALA A 36 14.10 -3.78 -1.36
N TYR A 37 13.60 -4.71 -2.17
CA TYR A 37 13.55 -4.58 -3.60
C TYR A 37 12.11 -4.82 -4.09
N ILE A 38 11.78 -4.21 -5.22
CA ILE A 38 10.47 -4.43 -5.85
C ILE A 38 10.30 -5.92 -6.15
N GLY A 39 9.22 -6.52 -5.64
CA GLY A 39 8.94 -7.94 -5.77
C GLY A 39 8.58 -8.36 -7.19
N PHE A 40 8.68 -9.67 -7.45
CA PHE A 40 8.37 -10.24 -8.76
C PHE A 40 6.87 -10.59 -8.85
N ILE A 41 6.20 -10.09 -9.89
CA ILE A 41 4.76 -10.26 -10.14
C ILE A 41 4.44 -10.82 -11.53
N GLY A 42 5.42 -11.24 -12.33
CA GLY A 42 5.13 -11.73 -13.67
C GLY A 42 4.45 -13.09 -13.67
N GLU A 43 3.66 -13.28 -14.71
CA GLU A 43 2.86 -14.47 -14.93
C GLU A 43 3.71 -15.69 -15.33
N GLY A 44 3.19 -16.88 -15.03
CA GLY A 44 3.77 -18.15 -15.50
C GLY A 44 4.89 -18.74 -14.64
N ILE A 45 5.16 -18.15 -13.48
CA ILE A 45 6.05 -18.73 -12.46
C ILE A 45 5.32 -19.84 -11.69
N THR A 46 4.08 -19.58 -11.29
CA THR A 46 3.15 -20.54 -10.66
C THR A 46 1.75 -20.38 -11.30
N PRO A 47 0.78 -21.29 -11.05
CA PRO A 47 -0.59 -21.09 -11.54
C PRO A 47 -1.35 -19.98 -10.79
N THR A 48 -0.79 -19.42 -9.72
CA THR A 48 -1.41 -18.36 -8.92
C THR A 48 -1.37 -17.03 -9.65
N ALA A 49 -2.53 -16.35 -9.74
CA ALA A 49 -2.61 -15.01 -10.30
C ALA A 49 -1.90 -14.00 -9.35
N PRO A 50 -0.98 -13.16 -9.86
CA PRO A 50 -0.23 -12.20 -9.02
C PRO A 50 -1.10 -11.04 -8.49
N LEU A 51 -2.24 -10.77 -9.12
CA LEU A 51 -3.21 -9.77 -8.72
C LEU A 51 -4.60 -10.40 -8.74
N VAL A 52 -5.26 -10.41 -7.58
CA VAL A 52 -6.65 -10.85 -7.43
C VAL A 52 -7.43 -9.74 -6.75
N ALA A 53 -8.52 -9.31 -7.39
CA ALA A 53 -9.42 -8.28 -6.91
C ALA A 53 -10.85 -8.62 -7.36
N PRO A 54 -11.90 -8.12 -6.68
CA PRO A 54 -13.26 -8.27 -7.15
C PRO A 54 -13.48 -7.47 -8.45
N ASP A 55 -14.40 -7.93 -9.29
CA ASP A 55 -14.81 -7.20 -10.50
C ASP A 55 -15.74 -6.02 -10.20
N THR A 56 -16.40 -6.04 -9.04
CA THR A 56 -17.36 -5.03 -8.59
C THR A 56 -17.11 -4.61 -7.15
N ALA A 57 -17.30 -3.33 -6.82
CA ALA A 57 -17.23 -2.78 -5.47
C ALA A 57 -18.28 -1.70 -5.25
N GLN A 58 -18.53 -1.31 -4.00
CA GLN A 58 -19.44 -0.22 -3.65
C GLN A 58 -18.65 1.06 -3.34
N ALA A 59 -19.12 2.20 -3.83
CA ALA A 59 -18.50 3.49 -3.57
C ALA A 59 -18.42 3.77 -2.05
N GLY A 60 -17.26 4.18 -1.58
CA GLY A 60 -16.98 4.44 -0.17
C GLY A 60 -16.79 3.19 0.70
N GLN A 61 -16.99 1.98 0.16
CA GLN A 61 -16.76 0.74 0.88
C GLN A 61 -15.36 0.18 0.60
N ALA A 62 -14.67 -0.24 1.66
CA ALA A 62 -13.40 -0.93 1.53
C ALA A 62 -13.60 -2.36 1.00
N PHE A 63 -12.71 -2.80 0.12
CA PHE A 63 -12.63 -4.18 -0.37
C PHE A 63 -11.17 -4.64 -0.42
N ASP A 64 -10.98 -5.95 -0.40
CA ASP A 64 -9.66 -6.56 -0.34
C ASP A 64 -9.12 -6.85 -1.75
N VAL A 65 -7.85 -6.52 -1.92
CA VAL A 65 -7.04 -6.87 -3.09
C VAL A 65 -5.88 -7.72 -2.63
N THR A 66 -5.68 -8.88 -3.24
CA THR A 66 -4.52 -9.72 -2.96
C THR A 66 -3.47 -9.49 -4.04
N VAL A 67 -2.27 -9.11 -3.60
CA VAL A 67 -1.08 -9.04 -4.45
C VAL A 67 -0.10 -10.11 -4.00
N THR A 68 0.26 -11.01 -4.90
CA THR A 68 1.20 -12.10 -4.63
C THR A 68 2.49 -11.84 -5.37
N THR A 69 3.59 -11.77 -4.62
CA THR A 69 4.93 -11.77 -5.19
C THR A 69 5.57 -13.16 -5.08
N PHE A 70 6.57 -13.42 -5.92
CA PHE A 70 7.24 -14.71 -6.00
C PHE A 70 8.74 -14.57 -5.74
N GLY A 71 9.36 -15.60 -5.16
CA GLY A 71 10.81 -15.71 -5.05
C GLY A 71 11.26 -17.05 -4.46
N PHE A 72 12.54 -17.21 -4.14
CA PHE A 72 13.08 -18.48 -3.62
C PHE A 72 12.86 -18.61 -2.12
N SER A 73 12.13 -19.63 -1.70
CA SER A 73 11.44 -19.70 -0.40
C SER A 73 12.30 -19.54 0.85
N SER A 74 13.60 -19.81 0.81
CA SER A 74 14.47 -19.63 1.97
C SER A 74 15.20 -18.28 2.02
N CYS A 75 15.09 -17.46 0.96
CA CYS A 75 15.87 -16.24 0.79
C CYS A 75 15.03 -14.98 0.62
N VAL A 76 13.71 -15.11 0.52
CA VAL A 76 12.82 -13.99 0.28
C VAL A 76 11.68 -13.99 1.29
N GLN A 77 11.23 -12.80 1.64
CA GLN A 77 10.04 -12.56 2.44
C GLN A 77 9.37 -11.26 2.00
N ALA A 78 8.06 -11.18 2.23
CA ALA A 78 7.34 -9.92 2.09
C ALA A 78 7.81 -8.93 3.16
N VAL A 79 8.24 -7.74 2.76
CA VAL A 79 8.70 -6.69 3.68
C VAL A 79 7.63 -5.63 3.88
N ARG A 80 7.25 -4.96 2.78
CA ARG A 80 6.29 -3.86 2.79
C ARG A 80 5.62 -3.71 1.43
N GLU A 81 4.72 -2.75 1.34
CA GLU A 81 4.08 -2.29 0.11
C GLU A 81 3.97 -0.77 0.15
N GLU A 82 4.04 -0.16 -1.02
CA GLU A 82 3.72 1.25 -1.21
C GLU A 82 2.39 1.35 -1.95
N VAL A 83 1.48 2.16 -1.43
CA VAL A 83 0.12 2.30 -1.95
C VAL A 83 -0.19 3.77 -2.22
N GLU A 84 -0.21 4.13 -3.50
CA GLU A 84 -0.64 5.45 -3.97
C GLU A 84 -2.14 5.41 -4.28
N ARG A 85 -2.88 6.39 -3.76
CA ARG A 85 -4.33 6.46 -3.93
C ARG A 85 -4.74 7.74 -4.65
N ALA A 86 -5.46 7.59 -5.75
CA ALA A 86 -6.16 8.63 -6.48
C ALA A 86 -7.66 8.28 -6.56
N PRO A 87 -8.57 9.22 -6.88
CA PRO A 87 -10.02 9.02 -6.74
C PRO A 87 -10.57 7.71 -7.30
N MET A 88 -10.12 7.33 -8.50
CA MET A 88 -10.51 6.08 -9.21
C MET A 88 -9.30 5.25 -9.62
N ARG A 89 -8.15 5.43 -8.97
CA ARG A 89 -6.94 4.66 -9.26
C ARG A 89 -6.14 4.37 -7.99
N THR A 90 -5.81 3.11 -7.77
CA THR A 90 -4.87 2.69 -6.73
C THR A 90 -3.65 2.06 -7.38
N THR A 91 -2.46 2.59 -7.10
CA THR A 91 -1.19 1.97 -7.51
C THR A 91 -0.58 1.25 -6.32
N ILE A 92 -0.14 0.01 -6.52
CA ILE A 92 0.52 -0.80 -5.49
C ILE A 92 1.91 -1.20 -6.00
N THR A 93 2.94 -0.95 -5.19
CA THR A 93 4.30 -1.45 -5.43
C THR A 93 4.70 -2.37 -4.27
N PRO A 94 4.70 -3.70 -4.45
CA PRO A 94 5.13 -4.62 -3.41
C PRO A 94 6.66 -4.66 -3.31
N TYR A 95 7.17 -4.65 -2.08
CA TYR A 95 8.60 -4.75 -1.79
C TYR A 95 8.89 -6.01 -0.99
N ASP A 96 9.66 -6.89 -1.60
CA ASP A 96 10.22 -8.07 -0.96
C ASP A 96 11.60 -7.74 -0.42
N GLY A 97 12.14 -8.64 0.37
CA GLY A 97 13.50 -8.53 0.86
C GLY A 97 14.00 -9.85 1.35
N GLY A 98 15.29 -9.92 1.59
CA GLY A 98 15.90 -11.03 2.27
C GLY A 98 17.41 -10.94 2.19
N ASN A 99 18.08 -11.95 2.74
CA ASN A 99 19.54 -11.95 2.79
C ASN A 99 20.09 -12.36 1.43
N GLY A 100 20.40 -11.38 0.56
CA GLY A 100 21.14 -11.60 -0.68
C GLY A 100 22.53 -12.23 -0.50
N HIS A 101 22.99 -12.37 0.76
CA HIS A 101 24.23 -13.02 1.17
C HIS A 101 24.07 -14.52 1.52
N GLN A 102 22.87 -15.09 1.49
CA GLN A 102 22.72 -16.53 1.67
C GLN A 102 23.16 -17.27 0.41
N THR A 103 24.22 -18.07 0.55
CA THR A 103 24.81 -18.85 -0.54
C THR A 103 23.98 -20.06 -0.97
N ALA A 104 22.90 -20.38 -0.25
CA ALA A 104 22.04 -21.52 -0.53
C ALA A 104 20.56 -21.17 -0.34
N CYS A 105 19.93 -20.66 -1.40
CA CYS A 105 18.47 -20.60 -1.49
C CYS A 105 17.93 -21.96 -1.93
N THR A 106 16.81 -22.41 -1.34
CA THR A 106 16.11 -23.58 -1.90
C THR A 106 15.51 -23.21 -3.25
N TRP A 107 15.48 -24.18 -4.18
CA TRP A 107 14.88 -23.99 -5.51
C TRP A 107 13.35 -24.02 -5.50
N VAL A 108 12.72 -24.01 -4.31
CA VAL A 108 11.28 -23.97 -4.16
C VAL A 108 10.81 -22.53 -4.25
N ILE A 109 9.85 -22.27 -5.15
CA ILE A 109 9.21 -20.97 -5.27
C ILE A 109 8.31 -20.75 -4.04
N ALA A 110 8.53 -19.66 -3.32
CA ALA A 110 7.59 -19.13 -2.35
C ALA A 110 6.62 -18.16 -3.02
N GLU A 111 5.36 -18.27 -2.62
CA GLU A 111 4.32 -17.28 -2.87
C GLU A 111 4.18 -16.41 -1.62
N MET A 112 4.19 -15.09 -1.82
CA MET A 112 4.14 -14.12 -0.73
C MET A 112 2.91 -13.21 -0.91
N PRO A 113 1.70 -13.70 -0.59
CA PRO A 113 0.49 -12.92 -0.72
C PRO A 113 0.43 -11.80 0.33
N ARG A 114 -0.04 -10.63 -0.11
CA ARG A 114 -0.39 -9.48 0.73
C ARG A 114 -1.83 -9.10 0.46
N THR A 115 -2.59 -8.81 1.50
CA THR A 115 -3.94 -8.26 1.38
C THR A 115 -3.90 -6.76 1.61
N ILE A 116 -4.32 -5.99 0.61
CA ILE A 116 -4.37 -4.54 0.63
C ILE A 116 -5.84 -4.12 0.62
N SER A 117 -6.22 -3.30 1.60
CA SER A 117 -7.55 -2.69 1.63
C SER A 117 -7.61 -1.49 0.68
N VAL A 118 -8.51 -1.54 -0.30
CA VAL A 118 -8.72 -0.52 -1.33
C VAL A 118 -10.13 0.07 -1.16
N THR A 119 -10.28 1.36 -1.48
CA THR A 119 -11.57 2.05 -1.46
C THR A 119 -11.60 3.06 -2.59
N PHE A 120 -12.63 2.99 -3.43
CA PHE A 120 -12.96 4.04 -4.39
C PHE A 120 -14.10 4.89 -3.85
N ARG A 121 -13.98 6.21 -3.92
CA ARG A 121 -14.93 7.13 -3.27
C ARG A 121 -16.11 7.50 -4.14
N GLU A 122 -15.98 7.32 -5.45
CA GLU A 122 -16.94 7.72 -6.45
C GLU A 122 -17.37 6.50 -7.27
N PRO A 123 -18.62 6.44 -7.74
CA PRO A 123 -19.05 5.40 -8.67
C PRO A 123 -18.36 5.60 -10.04
N GLY A 124 -18.15 4.50 -10.76
CA GLY A 124 -17.52 4.49 -12.08
C GLY A 124 -16.49 3.36 -12.25
N MET A 125 -15.57 3.54 -13.19
CA MET A 125 -14.51 2.55 -13.46
C MET A 125 -13.27 2.83 -12.60
N GLY A 126 -13.05 2.01 -11.59
CA GLY A 126 -11.85 2.01 -10.77
C GLY A 126 -10.73 1.20 -11.42
N THR A 127 -9.48 1.62 -11.25
CA THR A 127 -8.31 0.87 -11.70
C THR A 127 -7.40 0.54 -10.53
N ILE A 128 -7.02 -0.74 -10.42
CA ILE A 128 -5.94 -1.19 -9.56
C ILE A 128 -4.75 -1.49 -10.46
N ALA A 129 -3.61 -0.86 -10.20
CA ALA A 129 -2.37 -1.09 -10.92
C ALA A 129 -1.32 -1.63 -9.95
N VAL A 130 -0.66 -2.74 -10.28
CA VAL A 130 0.44 -3.31 -9.50
C VAL A 130 1.72 -3.20 -10.29
N ASN A 131 2.71 -2.47 -9.76
CA ASN A 131 4.02 -2.32 -10.36
C ASN A 131 5.01 -3.28 -9.72
N GLY A 132 5.58 -4.18 -10.49
CA GLY A 132 6.53 -5.17 -9.98
C GLY A 132 7.55 -5.58 -11.02
N ARG A 133 8.45 -6.50 -10.67
CA ARG A 133 9.39 -7.10 -11.63
C ARG A 133 8.71 -8.22 -12.40
N ASP A 134 9.11 -8.41 -13.66
CA ASP A 134 8.52 -9.43 -14.56
C ASP A 134 8.84 -10.85 -14.06
N ARG A 135 10.03 -11.39 -14.31
CA ARG A 135 10.32 -12.81 -14.04
C ARG A 135 11.47 -12.99 -13.08
N LEU A 136 11.41 -14.02 -12.25
CA LEU A 136 12.53 -14.43 -11.39
C LEU A 136 13.80 -14.82 -12.15
N TRP A 137 13.64 -15.28 -13.40
CA TRP A 137 14.71 -15.84 -14.23
C TRP A 137 15.09 -14.96 -15.42
N THR A 138 15.00 -13.64 -15.26
CA THR A 138 15.39 -12.69 -16.30
C THR A 138 16.81 -12.20 -16.10
N ASN A 139 17.54 -12.05 -17.20
CA ASN A 139 18.83 -11.39 -17.29
C ASN A 139 18.72 -9.85 -17.20
N ASN A 140 17.50 -9.31 -17.24
CA ASN A 140 17.22 -7.90 -16.94
C ASN A 140 16.35 -7.82 -15.68
N LEU A 141 17.00 -7.89 -14.52
CA LEU A 141 16.31 -7.83 -13.23
C LEU A 141 15.52 -6.53 -13.07
N ASP A 142 15.94 -5.45 -13.72
CA ASP A 142 15.33 -4.11 -13.62
C ASP A 142 14.12 -3.87 -14.51
N LYS A 143 13.71 -4.86 -15.30
CA LYS A 143 12.47 -4.77 -16.07
C LYS A 143 11.26 -4.78 -15.15
N LEU A 144 10.62 -3.62 -15.03
CA LEU A 144 9.33 -3.46 -14.38
C LEU A 144 8.17 -3.78 -15.35
N VAL A 145 7.10 -4.33 -14.78
CA VAL A 145 5.82 -4.58 -15.44
C VAL A 145 4.70 -4.04 -14.56
N THR A 146 3.58 -3.69 -15.20
CA THR A 146 2.38 -3.25 -14.52
C THR A 146 1.24 -4.22 -14.84
N LEU A 147 0.67 -4.84 -13.82
CA LEU A 147 -0.60 -5.55 -13.93
C LEU A 147 -1.74 -4.60 -13.62
N THR A 148 -2.84 -4.70 -14.35
CA THR A 148 -4.01 -3.85 -14.15
C THR A 148 -5.27 -4.68 -13.99
N HIS A 149 -6.08 -4.34 -12.99
CA HIS A 149 -7.43 -4.87 -12.81
C HIS A 149 -8.44 -3.73 -12.79
N THR A 150 -9.53 -3.88 -13.54
CA THR A 150 -10.62 -2.90 -13.59
C THR A 150 -11.73 -3.35 -12.65
N VAL A 151 -12.22 -2.42 -11.82
CA VAL A 151 -13.33 -2.64 -10.89
C VAL A 151 -14.48 -1.73 -11.28
N ILE A 152 -15.68 -2.29 -11.42
CA ILE A 152 -16.91 -1.51 -11.56
C ILE A 152 -17.35 -1.07 -10.17
N VAL A 153 -17.42 0.23 -9.94
CA VAL A 153 -17.81 0.81 -8.65
C VAL A 153 -19.22 1.36 -8.78
N GLU A 154 -20.13 0.85 -7.95
CA GLU A 154 -21.55 1.23 -7.90
C GLU A 154 -21.85 2.20 -6.75
#